data_AF-M4BN68-F1
#
_entry.id   AF-M4BN68-F1
#
_cell.length_a   1.000
_cell.length_b   1.000
_cell.length_c   1.000
_cell.angle_alpha   90.00
_cell.angle_beta   90.00
_cell.angle_gamma   90.00
#
_symmetry.space_group_name_H-M   'P 1'
#
loop_
_entity.id
_entity.type
_entity.pdbx_description
1 polymer ?
#
loop_
_entity_poly.entity_id
_entity_poly.type
_entity_poly.pdbx_seq_one_letter_code
_entity_poly.pdbx_strand_id
1 'polypeptide(L)'
;MAELPTVEPRPGNGRSSTGKFHHLVHKYRMVEFAISIVMYGLALVFATIQVAQREISNIEVQLNSTTSIWARDPTINNKEKAQQVSMTALISVGVGAPVITNLVMNYVLPKFHNVRVIPHDTRDFFMTLVQSTSMATLLTQFTKNMTGRFRPCFYDMCKWQYDVVWDGVTNLCQSPSGEKEGRKSFPSGHASFAFATMLVFTLYLLGRSSLNCENRSETMMRGGRKSIKLFLCFIPTFLAAWVGVTRTIDNWHHYADILAGSIIGAVSACLSYSYNYASIFHSEHAGFPLQGYHATCKRKKLTRTTSGITYASNESCDQESVSSTKPVNGYQILVVQEP
;
A
#
# COMPACT_ATOMS: atom_id res chain seq x y z
N MET A 1 69.29 -32.85 -13.14
CA MET A 1 68.13 -33.26 -12.32
C MET A 1 68.18 -32.42 -11.04
N ALA A 2 67.28 -31.50 -10.73
CA ALA A 2 65.87 -31.39 -11.10
C ALA A 2 65.47 -29.92 -11.34
N GLU A 3 64.62 -29.68 -12.35
CA GLU A 3 63.93 -28.41 -12.59
C GLU A 3 62.83 -28.21 -11.55
N LEU A 4 62.70 -26.97 -11.03
CA LEU A 4 61.54 -26.56 -10.23
C LEU A 4 60.30 -26.44 -11.12
N PRO A 5 59.14 -26.98 -10.72
CA PRO A 5 57.92 -26.87 -11.53
C PRO A 5 57.40 -25.43 -11.51
N THR A 6 57.23 -24.86 -12.70
CA THR A 6 56.49 -23.62 -12.94
C THR A 6 55.03 -23.80 -12.54
N VAL A 7 54.57 -23.01 -11.56
CA VAL A 7 53.16 -22.93 -11.17
C VAL A 7 52.40 -22.20 -12.28
N GLU A 8 51.65 -22.95 -13.09
CA GLU A 8 50.69 -22.34 -14.03
C GLU A 8 49.59 -21.58 -13.27
N PRO A 9 49.17 -20.40 -13.76
CA PRO A 9 48.01 -19.71 -13.21
C PRO A 9 46.75 -20.55 -13.47
N ARG A 10 46.05 -20.93 -12.39
CA ARG A 10 44.74 -21.60 -12.50
C ARG A 10 43.82 -20.77 -13.40
N PRO A 11 43.17 -21.37 -14.42
CA PRO A 11 42.17 -20.67 -15.20
C PRO A 11 41.06 -20.19 -14.26
N GLY A 12 40.79 -18.88 -14.32
CA GLY A 12 39.78 -18.21 -13.52
C GLY A 12 38.47 -18.97 -13.60
N ASN A 13 37.97 -19.37 -12.43
CA ASN A 13 36.75 -20.15 -12.26
C ASN A 13 35.58 -19.44 -12.96
N GLY A 14 35.25 -19.88 -14.18
CA GLY A 14 34.16 -19.34 -14.97
C GLY A 14 32.86 -19.59 -14.21
N ARG A 15 32.33 -18.55 -13.57
CA ARG A 15 31.06 -18.61 -12.83
C ARG A 15 30.01 -19.28 -13.74
N SER A 16 29.49 -20.44 -13.32
CA SER A 16 28.56 -21.24 -14.12
C SER A 16 27.38 -20.40 -14.61
N SER A 17 26.83 -20.71 -15.79
CA SER A 17 25.67 -20.01 -16.37
C SER A 17 24.52 -19.89 -15.35
N THR A 18 24.30 -20.96 -14.57
CA THR A 18 23.35 -21.04 -13.47
C THR A 18 23.65 -20.03 -12.34
N GLY A 19 24.93 -19.84 -11.99
CA GLY A 19 25.35 -18.84 -11.01
C GLY A 19 25.20 -17.40 -11.49
N LYS A 20 25.38 -17.15 -12.81
CA LYS A 20 25.12 -15.84 -13.43
C LYS A 20 23.63 -15.51 -13.44
N PHE A 21 22.79 -16.49 -13.78
CA PHE A 21 21.34 -16.35 -13.76
C PHE A 21 20.81 -16.10 -12.34
N HIS A 22 21.25 -16.89 -11.35
CA HIS A 22 20.85 -16.69 -9.96
C HIS A 22 21.25 -15.31 -9.41
N HIS A 23 22.45 -14.84 -9.78
CA HIS A 23 22.90 -13.49 -9.42
C HIS A 23 22.04 -12.41 -10.08
N LEU A 24 21.66 -12.58 -11.36
CA LEU A 24 20.77 -11.65 -12.07
C LEU A 24 19.39 -11.59 -11.41
N VAL A 25 18.79 -12.74 -11.11
CA VAL A 25 17.47 -12.88 -10.48
C VAL A 25 17.41 -12.11 -9.15
N HIS A 26 18.42 -12.31 -8.29
CA HIS A 26 18.49 -11.63 -6.99
C HIS A 26 18.84 -10.14 -7.13
N LYS A 27 19.63 -9.75 -8.14
CA LYS A 27 20.01 -8.34 -8.37
C LYS A 27 18.81 -7.50 -8.82
N TYR A 28 17.90 -8.06 -9.61
CA TYR A 28 16.73 -7.33 -10.12
C TYR A 28 15.43 -7.62 -9.36
N ARG A 29 15.48 -8.43 -8.29
CA ARG A 29 14.30 -8.77 -7.48
C ARG A 29 13.17 -9.41 -8.30
N MET A 30 13.56 -10.21 -9.29
CA MET A 30 12.64 -10.75 -10.29
C MET A 30 11.58 -11.67 -9.67
N VAL A 31 11.94 -12.37 -8.59
CA VAL A 31 11.00 -13.25 -7.85
C VAL A 31 9.93 -12.42 -7.16
N GLU A 32 10.30 -11.34 -6.47
CA GLU A 32 9.32 -10.47 -5.81
C GLU A 32 8.38 -9.79 -6.81
N PHE A 33 8.89 -9.35 -7.96
CA PHE A 33 8.06 -8.83 -9.07
C PHE A 33 7.08 -9.89 -9.57
N ALA A 34 7.56 -11.11 -9.83
CA ALA A 34 6.74 -12.21 -10.32
C ALA A 34 5.61 -12.57 -9.33
N ILE A 35 5.92 -12.67 -8.04
CA ILE A 35 4.91 -12.93 -6.99
C ILE A 35 3.85 -11.81 -6.98
N SER A 36 4.27 -10.55 -7.09
CA SER A 36 3.36 -9.41 -7.07
C SER A 36 2.42 -9.39 -8.28
N ILE A 37 2.91 -9.81 -9.46
CA ILE A 37 2.13 -9.97 -10.68
C ILE A 37 1.14 -11.14 -10.53
N VAL A 38 1.57 -12.28 -9.99
CA VAL A 38 0.70 -13.43 -9.72
C VAL A 38 -0.42 -13.05 -8.74
N MET A 39 -0.10 -12.31 -7.67
CA MET A 39 -1.10 -11.79 -6.74
C MET A 39 -2.11 -10.86 -7.43
N TYR A 40 -1.67 -9.99 -8.33
CA TYR A 40 -2.56 -9.14 -9.11
C TYR A 40 -3.44 -9.97 -10.05
N GLY A 41 -2.86 -10.96 -10.74
CA GLY A 41 -3.60 -11.89 -11.60
C GLY A 41 -4.69 -12.64 -10.82
N LEU A 42 -4.38 -13.11 -9.61
CA LEU A 42 -5.35 -13.75 -8.72
C LEU A 42 -6.48 -12.78 -8.34
N ALA A 43 -6.17 -11.49 -8.11
CA ALA A 43 -7.18 -10.48 -7.85
C ALA A 43 -8.15 -10.30 -9.04
N LEU A 44 -7.64 -10.35 -10.27
CA LEU A 44 -8.46 -10.31 -11.48
C LEU A 44 -9.33 -11.56 -11.62
N VAL A 45 -8.80 -12.75 -11.28
CA VAL A 45 -9.60 -13.98 -11.21
C VAL A 45 -10.74 -13.79 -10.21
N PHE A 46 -10.44 -13.33 -8.98
CA PHE A 46 -11.47 -13.03 -7.99
C PHE A 46 -12.52 -12.07 -8.56
N ALA A 47 -12.15 -11.01 -9.27
CA ALA A 47 -13.09 -10.05 -9.85
C ALA A 47 -14.13 -10.67 -10.82
N THR A 48 -13.81 -11.83 -11.42
CA THR A 48 -14.72 -12.56 -12.32
C THR A 48 -15.67 -13.51 -11.59
N ILE A 49 -15.37 -13.88 -10.34
CA ILE A 49 -16.21 -14.76 -9.51
C ILE A 49 -17.59 -14.12 -9.28
N GLN A 50 -18.61 -14.97 -9.17
CA GLN A 50 -19.96 -14.52 -8.85
C GLN A 50 -20.01 -13.87 -7.47
N VAL A 51 -20.80 -12.79 -7.38
CA VAL A 51 -21.03 -12.07 -6.13
C VAL A 51 -22.01 -12.89 -5.29
N ALA A 52 -21.75 -12.99 -3.99
CA ALA A 52 -22.67 -13.60 -3.03
C ALA A 52 -24.06 -12.98 -3.14
N GLN A 53 -25.07 -13.83 -3.30
CA GLN A 53 -26.47 -13.41 -3.43
C GLN A 53 -27.09 -13.33 -2.03
N ARG A 54 -27.07 -12.14 -1.45
CA ARG A 54 -27.80 -11.85 -0.21
C ARG A 54 -29.27 -11.59 -0.52
N GLU A 55 -30.17 -12.04 0.34
CA GLU A 55 -31.58 -11.68 0.25
C GLU A 55 -31.76 -10.15 0.30
N ILE A 56 -32.69 -9.63 -0.50
CA ILE A 56 -33.00 -8.20 -0.54
C ILE A 56 -33.67 -7.84 0.78
N SER A 57 -33.19 -6.80 1.45
CA SER A 57 -33.79 -6.36 2.72
C SER A 57 -35.24 -5.96 2.50
N ASN A 58 -36.11 -6.60 3.26
CA ASN A 58 -37.53 -6.32 3.34
C ASN A 58 -37.86 -5.81 4.75
N ILE A 59 -38.80 -4.87 4.84
CA ILE A 59 -39.29 -4.34 6.10
C ILE A 59 -40.77 -4.69 6.15
N GLU A 60 -41.13 -5.61 7.04
CA GLU A 60 -42.54 -5.93 7.28
C GLU A 60 -43.16 -4.79 8.11
N VAL A 61 -44.24 -4.21 7.60
CA VAL A 61 -45.05 -3.22 8.30
C VAL A 61 -46.40 -3.84 8.58
N GLN A 62 -46.63 -4.20 9.84
CA GLN A 62 -47.94 -4.69 10.29
C GLN A 62 -48.93 -3.53 10.38
N LEU A 63 -50.04 -3.63 9.64
CA LEU A 63 -51.11 -2.63 9.66
C LEU A 63 -52.21 -3.00 10.66
N ASN A 64 -52.48 -4.29 10.80
CA ASN A 64 -53.41 -4.88 11.78
C ASN A 64 -53.00 -6.32 12.11
N SER A 65 -53.79 -7.05 12.89
CA SER A 65 -53.50 -8.43 13.31
C SER A 65 -53.50 -9.48 12.19
N THR A 66 -53.98 -9.15 10.99
CA THR A 66 -54.12 -10.08 9.85
C THR A 66 -53.46 -9.59 8.56
N THR A 67 -52.98 -8.35 8.52
CA THR A 67 -52.52 -7.66 7.31
C THR A 67 -51.17 -7.01 7.57
N SER A 68 -50.16 -7.48 6.86
CA SER A 68 -48.87 -6.83 6.75
C SER A 68 -48.59 -6.42 5.31
N ILE A 69 -47.83 -5.34 5.15
CA ILE A 69 -47.31 -4.88 3.87
C ILE A 69 -45.79 -4.88 3.93
N TRP A 70 -45.15 -5.03 2.78
CA TRP A 70 -43.70 -5.05 2.68
C TRP A 70 -43.19 -3.72 2.14
N ALA A 71 -42.34 -3.07 2.92
CA ALA A 71 -41.62 -1.88 2.50
C ALA A 71 -40.20 -2.27 2.09
N ARG A 72 -39.71 -1.59 1.05
CA ARG A 72 -38.31 -1.66 0.63
C ARG A 72 -37.43 -0.86 1.58
N ASP A 73 -36.18 -1.29 1.69
CA ASP A 73 -35.20 -0.60 2.51
C ASP A 73 -34.86 0.78 1.92
N PRO A 74 -35.17 1.89 2.62
CA PRO A 74 -34.92 3.24 2.12
C PRO A 74 -33.42 3.56 2.00
N THR A 75 -32.54 2.83 2.68
CA THR A 75 -31.09 3.09 2.67
C THR A 75 -30.42 2.73 1.35
N ILE A 76 -31.09 1.92 0.51
CA ILE A 76 -30.60 1.45 -0.80
C ILE A 76 -31.45 1.95 -1.98
N ASN A 77 -32.25 3.00 -1.74
CA ASN A 77 -33.19 3.58 -2.72
C ASN A 77 -32.77 4.97 -3.24
N ASN A 78 -31.51 5.34 -3.09
CA ASN A 78 -30.99 6.57 -3.68
C ASN A 78 -30.89 6.47 -5.20
N LYS A 79 -30.87 7.62 -5.88
CA LYS A 79 -30.62 7.68 -7.33
C LYS A 79 -29.14 7.44 -7.65
N GLU A 80 -28.89 6.67 -8.70
CA GLU A 80 -27.56 6.48 -9.27
C GLU A 80 -27.08 7.82 -9.85
N LYS A 81 -25.90 8.26 -9.44
CA LYS A 81 -25.26 9.46 -10.01
C LYS A 81 -23.99 9.07 -10.76
N ALA A 82 -23.64 9.90 -11.75
CA ALA A 82 -22.37 9.77 -12.45
C ALA A 82 -21.19 9.87 -11.48
N GLN A 83 -20.18 9.02 -11.66
CA GLN A 83 -18.99 9.04 -10.82
C GLN A 83 -18.16 10.29 -11.12
N GLN A 84 -17.94 11.13 -10.11
CA GLN A 84 -17.06 12.31 -10.25
C GLN A 84 -15.61 11.93 -10.56
N VAL A 85 -15.18 10.77 -10.04
CA VAL A 85 -13.84 10.23 -10.27
C VAL A 85 -14.02 8.81 -10.77
N SER A 86 -13.78 8.59 -12.06
CA SER A 86 -13.81 7.25 -12.64
C SER A 86 -12.60 6.43 -12.20
N MET A 87 -12.72 5.10 -12.22
CA MET A 87 -11.59 4.21 -11.91
C MET A 87 -10.40 4.45 -12.85
N THR A 88 -10.65 4.71 -14.14
CA THR A 88 -9.58 4.99 -15.10
C THR A 88 -8.83 6.27 -14.73
N ALA A 89 -9.53 7.35 -14.41
CA ALA A 89 -8.91 8.60 -13.98
C ALA A 89 -8.11 8.40 -12.68
N LEU A 90 -8.65 7.64 -11.74
CA LEU A 90 -7.97 7.32 -10.49
C LEU A 90 -6.69 6.50 -10.73
N ILE A 91 -6.71 5.50 -11.61
CA ILE A 91 -5.52 4.71 -11.96
C ILE A 91 -4.48 5.60 -12.64
N SER A 92 -4.89 6.41 -13.61
CA SER A 92 -3.99 7.32 -14.33
C SER A 92 -3.29 8.30 -13.40
N VAL A 93 -4.03 8.95 -12.49
CA VAL A 93 -3.45 9.92 -11.56
C VAL A 93 -2.69 9.23 -10.42
N GLY A 94 -3.28 8.17 -9.84
CA GLY A 94 -2.72 7.43 -8.71
C GLY A 94 -1.44 6.66 -9.03
N VAL A 95 -1.26 6.20 -10.27
CA VAL A 95 0.00 5.56 -10.70
C VAL A 95 0.90 6.55 -11.43
N GLY A 96 0.33 7.38 -12.30
CA GLY A 96 1.10 8.33 -13.11
C GLY A 96 1.83 9.37 -12.28
N ALA A 97 1.14 10.04 -11.34
CA ALA A 97 1.76 11.11 -10.56
C ALA A 97 2.93 10.61 -9.68
N PRO A 98 2.83 9.49 -8.95
CA PRO A 98 3.96 8.98 -8.17
C PRO A 98 5.12 8.50 -9.04
N VAL A 99 4.85 7.83 -10.17
CA VAL A 99 5.88 7.38 -11.12
C VAL A 99 6.63 8.57 -11.71
N ILE A 100 5.91 9.57 -12.22
CA ILE A 100 6.50 10.79 -12.77
C ILE A 100 7.34 11.49 -11.71
N THR A 101 6.81 11.62 -10.48
CA THR A 101 7.54 12.26 -9.38
C THR A 101 8.83 11.51 -9.04
N ASN A 102 8.81 10.18 -8.97
CA ASN A 102 10.01 9.38 -8.73
C ASN A 102 11.06 9.59 -9.83
N LEU A 103 10.65 9.58 -11.11
CA LEU A 103 11.56 9.78 -12.23
C LEU A 103 12.17 11.18 -12.22
N VAL A 104 11.36 12.22 -11.97
CA VAL A 104 11.84 13.61 -11.83
C VAL A 104 12.83 13.72 -10.68
N MET A 105 12.49 13.14 -9.52
CA MET A 105 13.29 13.19 -8.31
C MET A 105 14.64 12.45 -8.42
N ASN A 106 14.73 11.40 -9.26
CA ASN A 106 15.94 10.61 -9.45
C ASN A 106 16.80 11.02 -10.66
N TYR A 107 16.21 11.52 -11.74
CA TYR A 107 16.93 11.79 -12.99
C TYR A 107 16.96 13.25 -13.42
N VAL A 108 16.01 14.08 -12.98
CA VAL A 108 15.89 15.48 -13.39
C VAL A 108 16.41 16.41 -12.30
N LEU A 109 15.89 16.32 -11.07
CA LEU A 109 16.26 17.21 -9.97
C LEU A 109 17.76 17.21 -9.63
N PRO A 110 18.49 16.08 -9.63
CA PRO A 110 19.93 16.09 -9.36
C PRO A 110 20.76 16.87 -10.38
N LYS A 111 20.21 17.18 -11.57
CA LYS A 111 20.89 18.03 -12.57
C LYS A 111 20.80 19.53 -12.26
N PHE A 112 19.81 19.93 -11.47
CA PHE A 112 19.50 21.34 -11.20
C PHE A 112 19.65 21.72 -9.72
N HIS A 113 19.54 20.75 -8.82
CA HIS A 113 19.58 20.94 -7.38
C HIS A 113 20.45 19.87 -6.71
N ASN A 114 21.03 20.21 -5.55
CA ASN A 114 21.76 19.27 -4.70
C ASN A 114 20.79 18.29 -4.01
N VAL A 115 20.29 17.32 -4.76
CA VAL A 115 19.43 16.23 -4.28
C VAL A 115 20.26 14.95 -4.17
N ARG A 116 20.11 14.22 -3.06
CA ARG A 116 20.79 12.95 -2.87
C ARG A 116 20.30 11.93 -3.89
N VAL A 117 21.21 11.42 -4.73
CA VAL A 117 20.94 10.32 -5.66
C VAL A 117 21.06 9.00 -4.90
N ILE A 118 19.99 8.20 -4.92
CA ILE A 118 19.91 6.94 -4.19
C ILE A 118 19.96 5.80 -5.21
N PRO A 119 20.92 4.87 -5.09
CA PRO A 119 20.99 3.73 -6.00
C PRO A 119 19.76 2.83 -5.84
N HIS A 120 19.19 2.38 -6.96
CA HIS A 120 18.05 1.48 -7.03
C HIS A 120 16.70 2.02 -6.48
N ASP A 121 16.60 3.30 -6.10
CA ASP A 121 15.36 3.89 -5.58
C ASP A 121 14.17 3.73 -6.55
N THR A 122 14.36 3.96 -7.85
CA THR A 122 13.28 3.79 -8.85
C THR A 122 12.75 2.36 -8.91
N ARG A 123 13.64 1.36 -8.83
CA ARG A 123 13.25 -0.06 -8.86
C ARG A 123 12.44 -0.41 -7.61
N ASP A 124 12.94 -0.04 -6.44
CA ASP A 124 12.31 -0.37 -5.16
C ASP A 124 11.01 0.40 -4.92
N PHE A 125 10.91 1.62 -5.48
CA PHE A 125 9.66 2.39 -5.52
C PHE A 125 8.59 1.72 -6.39
N PHE A 126 8.93 1.34 -7.62
CA PHE A 126 7.98 0.64 -8.50
C PHE A 126 7.54 -0.69 -7.89
N MET A 127 8.47 -1.39 -7.23
CA MET A 127 8.12 -2.59 -6.47
C MET A 127 7.10 -2.32 -5.37
N THR A 128 7.32 -1.28 -4.58
CA THR A 128 6.41 -0.89 -3.50
C THR A 128 5.02 -0.56 -4.04
N LEU A 129 4.95 0.17 -5.16
CA LEU A 129 3.70 0.57 -5.78
C LEU A 129 2.92 -0.63 -6.33
N VAL A 130 3.60 -1.53 -7.04
CA VAL A 130 2.99 -2.78 -7.56
C VAL A 130 2.54 -3.67 -6.41
N GLN A 131 3.38 -3.90 -5.40
CA GLN A 131 3.02 -4.73 -4.24
C GLN A 131 1.80 -4.18 -3.48
N SER A 132 1.77 -2.87 -3.23
CA SER A 132 0.67 -2.23 -2.52
C SER A 132 -0.65 -2.35 -3.29
N THR A 133 -0.62 -2.05 -4.59
CA THR A 133 -1.81 -2.14 -5.44
C THR A 133 -2.27 -3.59 -5.64
N SER A 134 -1.36 -4.54 -5.80
CA SER A 134 -1.68 -5.96 -5.89
C SER A 134 -2.40 -6.46 -4.63
N MET A 135 -1.85 -6.17 -3.45
CA MET A 135 -2.43 -6.60 -2.18
C MET A 135 -3.79 -5.95 -1.92
N ALA A 136 -3.89 -4.63 -2.12
CA ALA A 136 -5.15 -3.90 -1.97
C ALA A 136 -6.23 -4.41 -2.93
N THR A 137 -5.89 -4.64 -4.20
CA THR A 137 -6.83 -5.14 -5.21
C THR A 137 -7.29 -6.55 -4.89
N LEU A 138 -6.38 -7.44 -4.49
CA LEU A 138 -6.70 -8.82 -4.11
C LEU A 138 -7.71 -8.86 -2.97
N LEU A 139 -7.41 -8.19 -1.85
CA LEU A 139 -8.29 -8.14 -0.68
C LEU A 139 -9.64 -7.51 -1.02
N THR A 140 -9.64 -6.40 -1.77
CA THR A 140 -10.87 -5.71 -2.17
C THR A 140 -11.76 -6.61 -3.01
N GLN A 141 -11.23 -7.25 -4.06
CA GLN A 141 -12.02 -8.08 -4.97
C GLN A 141 -12.54 -9.34 -4.27
N PHE A 142 -11.70 -9.97 -3.46
CA PHE A 142 -12.09 -11.11 -2.64
C PHE A 142 -13.26 -10.75 -1.72
N THR A 143 -13.12 -9.73 -0.87
CA THR A 143 -14.17 -9.33 0.07
C THR A 143 -15.43 -8.82 -0.62
N LYS A 144 -15.28 -8.12 -1.76
CA LYS A 144 -16.40 -7.61 -2.55
C LYS A 144 -17.31 -8.70 -3.07
N ASN A 145 -16.73 -9.78 -3.57
CA ASN A 145 -17.52 -10.88 -4.09
C ASN A 145 -18.06 -11.80 -2.98
N MET A 146 -17.41 -11.88 -1.83
CA MET A 146 -17.90 -12.66 -0.69
C MET A 146 -19.04 -11.99 0.08
N THR A 147 -19.07 -10.66 0.17
CA THR A 147 -20.03 -9.96 1.04
C THR A 147 -21.39 -9.67 0.39
N GLY A 148 -21.43 -9.40 -0.91
CA GLY A 148 -22.69 -9.15 -1.62
C GLY A 148 -23.52 -7.97 -1.10
N ARG A 149 -22.88 -6.99 -0.45
CA ARG A 149 -23.58 -5.84 0.15
C ARG A 149 -24.16 -4.92 -0.93
N PHE A 150 -25.43 -4.54 -0.76
CA PHE A 150 -26.11 -3.59 -1.63
C PHE A 150 -25.53 -2.18 -1.55
N ARG A 151 -25.49 -1.49 -2.69
CA ARG A 151 -25.13 -0.07 -2.81
C ARG A 151 -26.30 0.83 -2.40
N PRO A 152 -26.05 2.08 -1.98
CA PRO A 152 -27.12 3.03 -1.67
C PRO A 152 -28.09 3.30 -2.83
N CYS A 153 -27.69 3.07 -4.08
CA CYS A 153 -28.52 3.23 -5.28
C CYS A 153 -28.90 1.90 -5.96
N PHE A 154 -28.97 0.80 -5.20
CA PHE A 154 -29.22 -0.54 -5.73
C PHE A 154 -30.48 -0.64 -6.61
N TYR A 155 -31.63 -0.14 -6.13
CA TYR A 155 -32.90 -0.25 -6.87
C TYR A 155 -32.88 0.50 -8.20
N ASP A 156 -32.19 1.65 -8.25
CA ASP A 156 -32.06 2.46 -9.47
C ASP A 156 -31.09 1.82 -10.48
N MET A 157 -30.02 1.19 -10.00
CA MET A 157 -29.07 0.43 -10.82
C MET A 157 -29.72 -0.80 -11.46
N CYS A 158 -30.46 -1.59 -10.66
CA CYS A 158 -31.08 -2.82 -11.16
C CYS A 158 -32.39 -2.58 -11.94
N LYS A 159 -32.84 -1.33 -12.07
CA LYS A 159 -34.11 -0.94 -12.71
C LYS A 159 -35.29 -1.71 -12.09
N TRP A 160 -35.45 -1.53 -10.78
CA TRP A 160 -36.53 -2.15 -10.02
C TRP A 160 -37.90 -1.82 -10.61
N GLN A 161 -38.82 -2.79 -10.67
CA GLN A 161 -40.20 -2.56 -11.13
C GLN A 161 -41.06 -1.96 -10.00
N TYR A 162 -41.60 -0.76 -10.22
CA TYR A 162 -42.41 -0.04 -9.21
C TYR A 162 -43.93 -0.20 -9.41
N ASP A 163 -44.36 -0.75 -10.56
CA ASP A 163 -45.78 -0.86 -10.91
C ASP A 163 -46.51 -2.02 -10.21
N VAL A 164 -45.77 -2.89 -9.52
CA VAL A 164 -46.29 -4.08 -8.85
C VAL A 164 -46.13 -3.91 -7.34
N VAL A 165 -47.18 -4.25 -6.58
CA VAL A 165 -47.10 -4.33 -5.12
C VAL A 165 -46.15 -5.46 -4.75
N TRP A 166 -45.09 -5.13 -4.02
CA TRP A 166 -44.07 -6.09 -3.65
C TRP A 166 -44.54 -7.01 -2.53
N ASP A 167 -44.33 -8.31 -2.72
CA ASP A 167 -44.64 -9.39 -1.76
C ASP A 167 -43.55 -9.58 -0.68
N GLY A 168 -42.50 -8.74 -0.71
CA GLY A 168 -41.37 -8.80 0.23
C GLY A 168 -40.31 -9.85 -0.12
N VAL A 169 -40.51 -10.68 -1.16
CA VAL A 169 -39.62 -11.82 -1.45
C VAL A 169 -39.19 -11.84 -2.91
N THR A 170 -40.10 -11.54 -3.83
CA THR A 170 -39.84 -11.60 -5.27
C THR A 170 -38.80 -10.57 -5.69
N ASN A 171 -37.80 -11.00 -6.46
CA ASN A 171 -36.83 -10.09 -7.07
C ASN A 171 -37.45 -9.41 -8.29
N LEU A 172 -37.71 -8.11 -8.18
CA LEU A 172 -38.31 -7.29 -9.25
C LEU A 172 -37.26 -6.45 -10.02
N CYS A 173 -35.97 -6.79 -9.93
CA CYS A 173 -34.91 -6.17 -10.74
C CYS A 173 -35.04 -6.57 -12.22
N GLN A 174 -34.99 -5.58 -13.12
CA GLN A 174 -35.08 -5.81 -14.57
C GLN A 174 -33.71 -5.91 -15.26
N SER A 175 -32.64 -5.43 -14.62
CA SER A 175 -31.27 -5.42 -15.16
C SER A 175 -30.34 -6.36 -14.37
N PRO A 176 -29.96 -7.53 -14.92
CA PRO A 176 -29.04 -8.46 -14.26
C PRO A 176 -27.63 -7.86 -14.05
N SER A 177 -27.18 -7.02 -14.98
CA SER A 177 -25.88 -6.33 -14.87
C SER A 177 -25.88 -5.28 -13.77
N GLY A 178 -26.97 -4.50 -13.69
CA GLY A 178 -27.20 -3.51 -12.63
C GLY A 178 -27.35 -4.14 -11.25
N GLU A 179 -28.03 -5.28 -11.16
CA GLU A 179 -28.13 -6.05 -9.91
C GLU A 179 -26.74 -6.56 -9.47
N LYS A 180 -25.96 -7.15 -10.38
CA LYS A 180 -24.61 -7.64 -10.08
C LYS A 180 -23.70 -6.52 -9.57
N GLU A 181 -23.73 -5.34 -10.20
CA GLU A 181 -22.92 -4.19 -9.77
C GLU A 181 -23.46 -3.55 -8.48
N GLY A 182 -24.78 -3.50 -8.33
CA GLY A 182 -25.47 -3.03 -7.15
C GLY A 182 -25.18 -3.85 -5.89
N ARG A 183 -24.81 -5.13 -6.03
CA ARG A 183 -24.39 -6.03 -4.93
C ARG A 183 -22.91 -5.93 -4.56
N LYS A 184 -22.14 -5.06 -5.21
CA LYS A 184 -20.70 -4.89 -5.01
C LYS A 184 -20.36 -3.66 -4.17
N SER A 185 -21.09 -3.36 -3.09
CA SER A 185 -20.82 -2.15 -2.30
C SER A 185 -19.59 -2.27 -1.40
N PHE A 186 -19.47 -3.33 -0.61
CA PHE A 186 -18.41 -3.44 0.40
C PHE A 186 -17.26 -4.32 -0.08
N PRO A 187 -15.98 -3.92 0.05
CA PRO A 187 -15.48 -2.58 0.35
C PRO A 187 -15.40 -1.70 -0.92
N SER A 188 -15.16 -0.40 -0.72
CA SER A 188 -14.95 0.55 -1.82
C SER A 188 -13.61 0.32 -2.52
N GLY A 189 -13.66 -0.05 -3.80
CA GLY A 189 -12.46 -0.24 -4.63
C GLY A 189 -11.73 1.05 -4.96
N HIS A 190 -12.47 2.16 -5.13
CA HIS A 190 -11.89 3.48 -5.32
C HIS A 190 -11.09 3.93 -4.08
N ALA A 191 -11.68 3.78 -2.88
CA ALA A 191 -11.00 4.17 -1.65
C ALA A 191 -9.75 3.31 -1.41
N SER A 192 -9.88 1.98 -1.55
CA SER A 192 -8.76 1.05 -1.40
C SER A 192 -7.60 1.34 -2.37
N PHE A 193 -7.89 1.51 -3.66
CA PHE A 193 -6.87 1.83 -4.64
C PHE A 193 -6.24 3.22 -4.42
N ALA A 194 -7.06 4.23 -4.09
CA ALA A 194 -6.58 5.58 -3.82
C ALA A 194 -5.62 5.61 -2.64
N PHE A 195 -5.97 4.96 -1.51
CA PHE A 195 -5.07 4.88 -0.36
C PHE A 195 -3.84 4.02 -0.63
N ALA A 196 -3.97 2.90 -1.35
CA ALA A 196 -2.81 2.06 -1.71
C ALA A 196 -1.76 2.83 -2.51
N THR A 197 -2.18 3.60 -3.51
CA THR A 197 -1.26 4.37 -4.37
C THR A 197 -0.79 5.67 -3.74
N MET A 198 -1.72 6.50 -3.26
CA MET A 198 -1.39 7.83 -2.76
C MET A 198 -0.71 7.80 -1.39
N LEU A 199 -0.99 6.81 -0.53
CA LEU A 199 -0.25 6.71 0.72
C LEU A 199 1.19 6.24 0.48
N VAL A 200 1.43 5.31 -0.45
CA VAL A 200 2.81 5.00 -0.91
C VAL A 200 3.50 6.27 -1.41
N PHE A 201 2.79 7.09 -2.19
CA PHE A 201 3.33 8.35 -2.68
C PHE A 201 3.69 9.32 -1.54
N THR A 202 2.79 9.51 -0.58
CA THR A 202 3.03 10.31 0.63
C THR A 202 4.24 9.79 1.40
N LEU A 203 4.33 8.48 1.66
CA LEU A 203 5.45 7.87 2.38
C LEU A 203 6.78 8.07 1.64
N TYR A 204 6.78 7.93 0.31
CA TYR A 204 7.94 8.22 -0.52
C TYR A 204 8.39 9.68 -0.43
N LEU A 205 7.45 10.63 -0.52
CA LEU A 205 7.75 12.06 -0.38
C LEU A 205 8.32 12.38 1.01
N LEU A 206 7.73 11.80 2.07
CA LEU A 206 8.23 11.93 3.44
C LEU A 206 9.66 11.41 3.56
N GLY A 207 9.93 10.20 3.04
CA GLY A 207 11.26 9.61 3.00
C GLY A 207 12.27 10.50 2.29
N ARG A 208 11.96 10.94 1.06
CA ARG A 208 12.85 11.83 0.29
C ARG A 208 13.06 13.19 0.95
N SER A 209 12.02 13.76 1.57
CA SER A 209 12.14 15.04 2.28
C SER A 209 13.07 14.94 3.48
N SER A 210 13.03 13.82 4.22
CA SER A 210 13.93 13.54 5.34
C SER A 210 15.38 13.40 4.88
N LEU A 211 15.62 12.63 3.80
CA LEU A 211 16.96 12.39 3.26
C LEU A 211 17.66 13.61 2.68
N ASN A 212 16.89 14.58 2.16
CA ASN A 212 17.41 15.81 1.56
C ASN A 212 17.51 16.97 2.57
N CYS A 213 17.14 16.78 3.84
CA CYS A 213 17.28 17.81 4.87
C CYS A 213 18.70 17.80 5.47
N GLU A 214 19.63 18.46 4.79
CA GLU A 214 20.97 18.73 5.31
C GLU A 214 20.90 19.88 6.34
N ASN A 215 21.43 19.65 7.56
CA ASN A 215 21.39 20.47 8.77
C ASN A 215 20.13 20.41 9.65
N ARG A 216 20.25 19.77 10.83
CA ARG A 216 19.27 19.83 11.94
C ARG A 216 19.50 21.05 12.85
N SER A 217 19.75 22.23 12.29
CA SER A 217 19.85 23.46 13.08
C SER A 217 18.46 24.07 13.31
N GLU A 218 18.14 24.29 14.59
CA GLU A 218 16.88 24.76 15.14
C GLU A 218 16.77 26.29 15.00
N THR A 219 15.91 26.78 14.10
CA THR A 219 15.49 28.19 14.04
C THR A 219 13.98 28.26 13.78
N MET A 220 13.28 29.18 14.44
CA MET A 220 11.81 29.32 14.42
C MET A 220 11.25 29.47 12.99
N MET A 221 11.91 30.26 12.12
CA MET A 221 11.56 30.41 10.69
C MET A 221 11.73 29.12 9.87
N ARG A 222 12.57 28.18 10.33
CA ARG A 222 12.77 26.86 9.72
C ARG A 222 11.73 25.85 10.20
N GLY A 223 11.14 26.06 11.39
CA GLY A 223 9.99 25.30 11.91
C GLY A 223 8.77 25.41 11.00
N GLY A 224 8.38 26.63 10.62
CA GLY A 224 7.29 26.85 9.66
C GLY A 224 7.54 26.19 8.31
N ARG A 225 8.77 26.27 7.78
CA ARG A 225 9.16 25.60 6.52
C ARG A 225 9.10 24.07 6.61
N LYS A 226 9.45 23.48 7.77
CA LYS A 226 9.31 22.02 8.02
C LYS A 226 7.84 21.62 8.02
N SER A 227 6.98 22.38 8.69
CA SER A 227 5.52 22.11 8.71
C SER A 227 4.90 22.22 7.33
N ILE A 228 5.25 23.25 6.54
CA ILE A 228 4.75 23.38 5.16
C ILE A 228 5.18 22.18 4.31
N LYS A 229 6.45 21.75 4.39
CA LYS A 229 6.92 20.55 3.68
C LYS A 229 6.14 19.29 4.09
N LEU A 230 5.85 19.14 5.38
CA LEU A 230 5.03 18.04 5.88
C LEU A 230 3.63 18.07 5.25
N PHE A 231 2.94 19.21 5.29
CA PHE A 231 1.63 19.36 4.66
C PHE A 231 1.65 19.05 3.16
N LEU A 232 2.67 19.54 2.43
CA LEU A 232 2.85 19.24 1.01
C LEU A 232 3.02 17.74 0.75
N CYS A 233 3.74 17.01 1.60
CA CYS A 233 3.90 15.56 1.46
C CYS A 233 2.58 14.80 1.69
N PHE A 234 1.65 15.34 2.47
CA PHE A 234 0.34 14.71 2.75
C PHE A 234 -0.75 15.02 1.71
N ILE A 235 -0.51 15.94 0.76
CA ILE A 235 -1.47 16.25 -0.32
C ILE A 235 -2.01 14.99 -1.02
N PRO A 236 -1.19 13.98 -1.39
CA PRO A 236 -1.70 12.77 -2.01
C PRO A 236 -2.71 12.03 -1.13
N THR A 237 -2.45 11.92 0.18
CA THR A 237 -3.38 11.27 1.11
C THR A 237 -4.69 12.05 1.26
N PHE A 238 -4.64 13.39 1.25
CA PHE A 238 -5.86 14.21 1.22
C PHE A 238 -6.66 14.00 -0.06
N LEU A 239 -5.99 13.86 -1.22
CA LEU A 239 -6.66 13.50 -2.48
C LEU A 239 -7.31 12.12 -2.41
N ALA A 240 -6.68 11.15 -1.75
CA ALA A 240 -7.30 9.84 -1.53
C ALA A 240 -8.56 9.92 -0.63
N ALA A 241 -8.52 10.73 0.42
CA ALA A 241 -9.69 10.98 1.26
C ALA A 241 -10.81 11.67 0.46
N TRP A 242 -10.47 12.66 -0.37
CA TRP A 242 -11.41 13.32 -1.28
C TRP A 242 -12.09 12.33 -2.24
N VAL A 243 -11.31 11.42 -2.86
CA VAL A 243 -11.87 10.34 -3.70
C VAL A 243 -12.85 9.48 -2.89
N GLY A 244 -12.54 9.17 -1.64
CA GLY A 244 -13.48 8.50 -0.73
C GLY A 244 -14.80 9.26 -0.56
N VAL A 245 -14.73 10.56 -0.26
CA VAL A 245 -15.91 11.43 -0.08
C VAL A 245 -16.79 11.46 -1.33
N THR A 246 -16.20 11.53 -2.53
CA THR A 246 -16.98 11.51 -3.77
C THR A 246 -17.86 10.25 -3.91
N ARG A 247 -17.45 9.11 -3.33
CA ARG A 247 -18.25 7.87 -3.39
C ARG A 247 -19.55 7.93 -2.59
N THR A 248 -19.59 8.74 -1.53
CA THR A 248 -20.83 9.03 -0.82
C THR A 248 -21.69 10.00 -1.62
N ILE A 249 -21.10 11.08 -2.16
CA ILE A 249 -21.84 12.10 -2.94
C ILE A 249 -22.53 11.45 -4.15
N ASP A 250 -21.84 10.52 -4.81
CA ASP A 250 -22.30 9.83 -6.00
C ASP A 250 -23.30 8.69 -5.67
N ASN A 251 -23.61 8.42 -4.38
CA ASN A 251 -24.44 7.30 -3.90
C ASN A 251 -23.90 5.89 -4.23
N TRP A 252 -22.61 5.75 -4.52
CA TRP A 252 -22.02 4.45 -4.87
C TRP A 252 -21.70 3.61 -3.63
N HIS A 253 -21.36 4.24 -2.50
CA HIS A 253 -20.87 3.53 -1.32
C HIS A 253 -21.38 4.18 -0.02
N HIS A 254 -21.55 3.34 1.00
CA HIS A 254 -21.75 3.78 2.38
C HIS A 254 -20.41 4.20 3.00
N TYR A 255 -20.45 5.00 4.08
CA TYR A 255 -19.26 5.40 4.82
C TYR A 255 -18.42 4.21 5.31
N ALA A 256 -19.07 3.12 5.76
CA ALA A 256 -18.37 1.90 6.19
C ALA A 256 -17.61 1.22 5.03
N ASP A 257 -18.18 1.22 3.82
CA ASP A 257 -17.54 0.67 2.63
C ASP A 257 -16.27 1.45 2.27
N ILE A 258 -16.34 2.78 2.40
CA ILE A 258 -15.22 3.70 2.17
C ILE A 258 -14.14 3.49 3.23
N LEU A 259 -14.52 3.47 4.51
CA LEU A 259 -13.59 3.28 5.62
C LEU A 259 -12.84 1.95 5.51
N ALA A 260 -13.55 0.84 5.26
CA ALA A 260 -12.92 -0.47 5.08
C ALA A 260 -11.99 -0.49 3.86
N GLY A 261 -12.41 0.12 2.74
CA GLY A 261 -11.56 0.29 1.57
C GLY A 261 -10.28 1.07 1.91
N SER A 262 -10.40 2.22 2.56
CA SER A 262 -9.27 3.05 2.99
C SER A 262 -8.30 2.29 3.90
N ILE A 263 -8.81 1.49 4.85
CA ILE A 263 -7.99 0.66 5.74
C ILE A 263 -7.21 -0.39 4.93
N ILE A 264 -7.88 -1.11 4.02
CA ILE A 264 -7.23 -2.10 3.14
C ILE A 264 -6.10 -1.44 2.35
N GLY A 265 -6.37 -0.29 1.74
CA GLY A 265 -5.38 0.46 0.97
C GLY A 265 -4.21 0.95 1.84
N ALA A 266 -4.50 1.53 2.99
CA ALA A 266 -3.50 2.08 3.90
C ALA A 266 -2.59 0.99 4.48
N VAL A 267 -3.15 -0.12 4.95
CA VAL A 267 -2.38 -1.29 5.43
C VAL A 267 -1.51 -1.83 4.30
N SER A 268 -2.06 -1.91 3.08
CA SER A 268 -1.29 -2.39 1.92
C SER A 268 -0.12 -1.50 1.55
N ALA A 269 -0.31 -0.18 1.59
CA ALA A 269 0.76 0.80 1.42
C ALA A 269 1.82 0.70 2.51
N CYS A 270 1.43 0.66 3.79
CA CYS A 270 2.37 0.58 4.91
C CYS A 270 3.20 -0.71 4.87
N LEU A 271 2.58 -1.88 4.67
CA LEU A 271 3.30 -3.15 4.60
C LEU A 271 4.27 -3.19 3.41
N SER A 272 3.83 -2.75 2.24
CA SER A 272 4.68 -2.73 1.04
C SER A 272 5.82 -1.73 1.19
N TYR A 273 5.56 -0.56 1.78
CA TYR A 273 6.59 0.44 2.03
C TYR A 273 7.62 -0.09 3.03
N SER A 274 7.20 -0.62 4.17
CA SER A 274 8.11 -1.18 5.19
C SER A 274 8.91 -2.39 4.69
N TYR A 275 8.40 -3.15 3.73
CA TYR A 275 9.14 -4.25 3.09
C TYR A 275 10.29 -3.77 2.20
N ASN A 276 10.18 -2.57 1.62
CA ASN A 276 11.15 -2.06 0.64
C ASN A 276 12.02 -0.90 1.17
N TYR A 277 11.51 -0.14 2.14
CA TYR A 277 12.10 1.08 2.67
C TYR A 277 12.22 1.03 4.18
N ALA A 278 13.28 1.65 4.71
CA ALA A 278 13.43 1.86 6.14
C ALA A 278 12.35 2.83 6.67
N SER A 279 11.90 2.55 7.90
CA SER A 279 10.86 3.32 8.58
C SER A 279 11.13 4.82 8.54
N ILE A 280 10.12 5.61 8.17
CA ILE A 280 10.19 7.07 8.15
C ILE A 280 10.39 7.68 9.56
N PHE A 281 10.13 6.92 10.60
CA PHE A 281 10.27 7.37 12.00
C PHE A 281 11.69 7.19 12.53
N HIS A 282 12.56 6.45 11.84
CA HIS A 282 13.95 6.25 12.28
C HIS A 282 14.86 7.35 11.72
N SER A 283 15.36 8.22 12.60
CA SER A 283 15.93 9.50 12.18
C SER A 283 17.20 9.42 11.32
N GLU A 284 17.94 8.33 11.38
CA GLU A 284 19.21 8.19 10.63
C GLU A 284 19.06 7.59 9.23
N HIS A 285 17.99 6.82 8.98
CA HIS A 285 17.84 6.01 7.76
C HIS A 285 16.46 6.12 7.11
N ALA A 286 15.59 7.02 7.57
CA ALA A 286 14.24 7.22 7.06
C ALA A 286 14.18 7.30 5.54
N GLY A 287 13.44 6.38 4.91
CA GLY A 287 13.22 6.40 3.45
C GLY A 287 14.37 5.90 2.59
N PHE A 288 15.42 5.29 3.15
CA PHE A 288 16.40 4.55 2.35
C PHE A 288 15.85 3.17 1.95
N PRO A 289 16.09 2.72 0.69
CA PRO A 289 15.78 1.34 0.30
C PRO A 289 16.56 0.32 1.13
N LEU A 290 15.87 -0.68 1.69
CA LEU A 290 16.46 -1.65 2.63
C LEU A 290 17.58 -2.48 2.00
N GLN A 291 17.45 -2.87 0.72
CA GLN A 291 18.50 -3.64 0.06
C GLN A 291 19.80 -2.84 -0.12
N GLY A 292 19.69 -1.53 -0.37
CA GLY A 292 20.83 -0.62 -0.41
C GLY A 292 21.45 -0.38 0.98
N TYR A 293 20.60 -0.29 2.01
CA TYR A 293 21.03 -0.17 3.40
C TYR A 293 21.86 -1.39 3.87
N HIS A 294 21.33 -2.61 3.72
CA HIS A 294 22.03 -3.83 4.11
C HIS A 294 23.32 -4.05 3.33
N ALA A 295 23.36 -3.71 2.03
CA ALA A 295 24.59 -3.76 1.24
C ALA A 295 25.66 -2.78 1.76
N THR A 296 25.24 -1.59 2.19
CA THR A 296 26.14 -0.58 2.76
C THR A 296 26.66 -0.99 4.14
N CYS A 297 25.80 -1.51 5.03
CA CYS A 297 26.21 -2.08 6.32
C CYS A 297 27.19 -3.25 6.14
N LYS A 298 26.88 -4.19 5.23
CA LYS A 298 27.73 -5.34 4.93
C LYS A 298 29.10 -4.91 4.39
N ARG A 299 29.13 -3.89 3.51
CA ARG A 299 30.38 -3.33 2.99
C ARG A 299 31.21 -2.67 4.09
N LYS A 300 30.59 -1.86 4.98
CA LYS A 300 31.27 -1.23 6.13
C LYS A 300 31.88 -2.28 7.07
N LYS A 301 31.15 -3.36 7.37
CA LYS A 301 31.61 -4.49 8.20
C LYS A 301 32.80 -5.20 7.56
N LEU A 302 32.75 -5.46 6.25
CA LEU A 302 33.85 -6.10 5.51
C LEU A 302 35.11 -5.22 5.48
N THR A 303 34.99 -3.91 5.23
CA THR A 303 36.14 -2.99 5.31
C THR A 303 36.76 -2.96 6.70
N ARG A 304 35.95 -2.93 7.78
CA ARG A 304 36.45 -2.98 9.17
C ARG A 304 37.27 -4.25 9.44
N THR A 305 36.78 -5.41 8.98
CA THR A 305 37.48 -6.70 9.11
C THR A 305 38.80 -6.73 8.33
N THR A 306 38.86 -6.13 7.13
CA THR A 306 40.11 -6.08 6.34
C THR A 306 41.13 -5.09 6.91
N SER A 307 40.71 -4.01 7.56
CA SER A 307 41.61 -3.01 8.16
C SER A 307 42.12 -3.35 9.57
N GLY A 308 41.73 -4.48 10.17
CA GLY A 308 42.29 -4.96 11.46
C GLY A 308 41.92 -4.13 12.70
N ILE A 309 41.03 -3.13 12.58
CA ILE A 309 40.64 -2.25 13.69
C ILE A 309 39.34 -2.78 14.33
N THR A 310 39.47 -3.51 15.43
CA THR A 310 38.35 -3.96 16.27
C THR A 310 38.03 -2.89 17.32
N TYR A 311 37.17 -1.92 16.99
CA TYR A 311 36.47 -1.15 18.03
C TYR A 311 35.11 -1.81 18.28
N ALA A 312 34.90 -2.28 19.50
CA ALA A 312 33.60 -2.69 20.00
C ALA A 312 32.72 -1.44 20.18
N SER A 313 32.02 -1.04 19.13
CA SER A 313 30.91 -0.09 19.22
C SER A 313 29.63 -0.84 18.83
N ASN A 314 28.71 -0.99 19.78
CA ASN A 314 27.37 -1.58 19.59
C ASN A 314 26.49 -0.68 18.70
N GLU A 315 26.83 -0.54 17.42
CA GLU A 315 25.88 -0.07 16.40
C GLU A 315 25.29 -1.31 15.73
N SER A 316 24.30 -1.90 16.39
CA SER A 316 23.56 -3.05 15.88
C SER A 316 22.79 -2.63 14.62
N CYS A 317 23.24 -3.04 13.45
CA CYS A 317 22.53 -2.90 12.16
C CYS A 317 21.38 -3.94 12.04
N ASP A 318 20.77 -4.31 13.18
CA ASP A 318 19.77 -5.36 13.32
C ASP A 318 18.62 -4.88 14.22
N GLN A 319 17.49 -4.51 13.61
CA GLN A 319 16.12 -4.66 14.13
C GLN A 319 15.23 -4.77 12.88
N GLU A 320 14.32 -5.73 12.69
CA GLU A 320 13.55 -6.54 13.62
C GLU A 320 13.04 -7.77 12.85
N SER A 321 13.40 -8.99 13.28
CA SER A 321 12.60 -10.19 13.01
C SER A 321 11.69 -10.41 14.21
N VAL A 322 10.38 -10.46 13.94
CA VAL A 322 9.29 -10.87 14.84
C VAL A 322 9.76 -11.84 15.93
N SER A 323 9.62 -11.47 17.21
CA SER A 323 9.59 -12.46 18.29
C SER A 323 8.70 -12.02 19.46
N SER A 324 7.78 -12.90 19.78
CA SER A 324 6.81 -12.89 20.86
C SER A 324 7.45 -13.08 22.24
N THR A 325 6.80 -12.52 23.28
CA THR A 325 6.73 -12.96 24.70
C THR A 325 7.97 -12.95 25.63
N LYS A 326 7.98 -11.95 26.56
CA LYS A 326 8.19 -11.90 28.06
C LYS A 326 9.36 -12.69 28.75
N PRO A 327 9.75 -12.43 30.04
CA PRO A 327 9.31 -11.42 31.04
C PRO A 327 10.42 -10.61 31.76
N VAL A 328 9.95 -9.72 32.63
CA VAL A 328 10.57 -8.87 33.66
C VAL A 328 11.57 -9.59 34.59
N ASN A 329 12.71 -8.96 34.88
CA ASN A 329 13.36 -8.92 36.22
C ASN A 329 14.59 -8.00 36.23
N GLY A 330 14.78 -7.24 37.32
CA GLY A 330 16.06 -6.61 37.65
C GLY A 330 15.96 -5.22 38.28
N TYR A 331 15.62 -5.18 39.56
CA TYR A 331 15.79 -4.00 40.42
C TYR A 331 17.26 -3.55 40.48
N GLN A 332 17.52 -2.24 40.47
CA GLN A 332 18.74 -1.68 41.04
C GLN A 332 18.39 -0.52 41.98
N ILE A 333 18.71 -0.74 43.25
CA ILE A 333 18.52 0.15 44.39
C ILE A 333 19.54 1.29 44.29
N LEU A 334 19.05 2.53 44.34
CA LEU A 334 19.83 3.74 44.53
C LEU A 334 20.36 3.77 45.96
N VAL A 335 21.68 3.65 46.13
CA VAL A 335 22.36 4.08 47.35
C VAL A 335 22.98 5.44 47.05
N VAL A 336 22.40 6.47 47.67
CA VAL A 336 22.92 7.83 47.72
C VAL A 336 24.09 7.83 48.69
N GLN A 337 25.23 8.36 48.27
CA GLN A 337 26.37 8.59 49.15
C GLN A 337 26.97 9.96 48.85
N GLU A 338 26.71 10.91 49.75
CA GLU A 338 27.53 12.08 50.04
C GLU A 338 27.18 12.57 51.46
N PRO A 339 28.11 13.23 52.20
CA PRO A 339 29.55 13.03 52.31
C PRO A 339 29.96 12.23 53.56
#